data_AF-A0A1Q8RDM1-F1
#
_entry.id   AF-A0A1Q8RDM1-F1
#
_cell.length_a   1.000
_cell.length_b   1.000
_cell.length_c   1.000
_cell.angle_alpha   90.00
_cell.angle_beta   90.00
_cell.angle_gamma   90.00
#
_symmetry.space_group_name_H-M   'P 1'
#
loop_
_entity.id
_entity.type
_entity.pdbx_description
1 polymer ?
#
loop_
_entity_poly.entity_id
_entity_poly.type
_entity_poly.pdbx_seq_one_letter_code
_entity_poly.pdbx_strand_id
1 'polypeptide(L)'
;MKQESPINYSLTQAGSNAMQQWLGYQPNSNIKLCLDFSERKFHIGGALGEKILEKLIHEGKCQLTQNRQIVLKTDLNNLMTDFYK
;
A
#
# COMPACT_ATOMS: atom_id res chain seq x y z
N MET A 1 32.26 -9.90 -4.72
CA MET A 1 31.01 -9.55 -4.02
C MET A 1 30.15 -10.80 -3.94
N LYS A 2 29.72 -11.23 -2.76
CA LYS A 2 28.70 -12.29 -2.66
C LYS A 2 27.39 -11.70 -3.20
N GLN A 3 26.79 -12.34 -4.21
CA GLN A 3 25.40 -12.05 -4.58
C GLN A 3 24.54 -12.49 -3.40
N GLU A 4 24.02 -11.53 -2.64
CA GLU A 4 22.97 -11.82 -1.67
C GLU A 4 21.69 -12.12 -2.46
N SER A 5 21.15 -13.32 -2.27
CA SER A 5 19.85 -13.68 -2.83
C SER A 5 18.80 -12.72 -2.27
N PRO A 6 17.92 -12.14 -3.09
CA PRO A 6 16.89 -11.24 -2.59
C PRO A 6 16.00 -11.97 -1.59
N ILE A 7 15.89 -11.41 -0.38
CA ILE A 7 15.02 -11.95 0.67
C ILE A 7 13.57 -11.70 0.22
N ASN A 8 12.84 -12.78 -0.04
CA ASN A 8 11.43 -12.72 -0.38
C ASN A 8 10.61 -12.83 0.91
N TYR A 9 9.66 -11.93 1.09
CA TYR A 9 8.66 -12.01 2.15
C TYR A 9 7.33 -12.40 1.54
N SER A 10 6.58 -13.21 2.29
CA SER A 10 5.23 -13.59 1.89
C SER A 10 4.22 -13.19 2.95
N LEU A 11 3.06 -12.70 2.49
CA LEU A 11 1.92 -12.53 3.38
C LEU A 11 1.49 -13.88 3.94
N THR A 12 1.16 -13.92 5.23
CA THR A 12 0.43 -15.06 5.79
C THR A 12 -0.97 -15.12 5.17
N GLN A 13 -1.64 -16.27 5.23
CA GLN A 13 -3.00 -16.40 4.72
C GLN A 13 -3.96 -15.39 5.38
N ALA A 14 -3.83 -15.17 6.68
CA ALA A 14 -4.62 -14.17 7.41
C ALA A 14 -4.36 -12.75 6.89
N GLY A 15 -3.10 -12.39 6.64
CA GLY A 15 -2.73 -11.10 6.05
C GLY A 15 -3.29 -10.93 4.63
N SER A 16 -3.22 -11.97 3.79
CA SER A 16 -3.79 -11.95 2.43
C SER A 16 -5.30 -11.71 2.46
N ASN A 17 -6.02 -12.39 3.35
CA ASN A 17 -7.47 -12.27 3.46
C ASN A 17 -7.89 -10.86 3.93
N ALA A 18 -7.21 -10.31 4.94
CA ALA A 18 -7.48 -8.96 5.44
C ALA A 18 -7.27 -7.90 4.34
N MET A 19 -6.17 -8.02 3.59
CA MET A 19 -5.87 -7.12 2.48
C MET A 19 -6.89 -7.24 1.34
N GLN A 20 -7.30 -8.46 1.00
CA GLN A 20 -8.31 -8.68 -0.03
C GLN A 20 -9.65 -8.04 0.34
N GLN A 21 -10.11 -8.27 1.57
CA GLN A 21 -11.37 -7.71 2.07
C GLN A 21 -11.38 -6.18 1.99
N TRP A 22 -10.24 -5.55 2.29
CA TRP A 22 -10.14 -4.10 2.33
C TRP A 22 -9.97 -3.45 0.95
N LEU A 23 -9.15 -4.07 0.09
CA LEU A 23 -8.83 -3.56 -1.24
C LEU A 23 -9.83 -3.96 -2.32
N GLY A 24 -10.64 -4.99 -2.07
CA GLY A 24 -11.55 -5.56 -3.07
C GLY A 24 -10.86 -6.37 -4.17
N TYR A 25 -9.58 -6.73 -4.02
CA TYR A 25 -8.84 -7.60 -4.95
C TYR A 25 -7.80 -8.46 -4.23
N GLN A 26 -7.39 -9.57 -4.83
CA GLN A 26 -6.36 -10.47 -4.28
C GLN A 26 -4.94 -9.94 -4.55
N PRO A 27 -4.16 -9.54 -3.53
CA PRO A 27 -2.76 -9.15 -3.74
C PRO A 27 -1.85 -10.35 -4.01
N ASN A 28 -0.73 -10.12 -4.70
CA ASN A 28 0.29 -11.16 -4.90
C ASN A 28 0.93 -11.51 -3.55
N SER A 29 0.97 -12.80 -3.21
CA SER A 29 1.52 -13.30 -1.95
C SER A 29 3.06 -13.25 -1.89
N ASN A 30 3.75 -13.14 -3.02
CA ASN A 30 5.21 -13.10 -3.12
C ASN A 30 5.70 -11.69 -3.41
N ILE A 31 6.46 -11.13 -2.47
CA ILE A 31 6.80 -9.71 -2.54
C ILE A 31 8.27 -9.53 -2.14
N LYS A 32 9.00 -8.77 -2.95
CA LYS A 32 10.42 -8.51 -2.69
C LYS A 32 10.56 -7.58 -1.48
N LEU A 33 11.57 -7.82 -0.65
CA LEU A 33 12.00 -6.84 0.35
C LEU A 33 12.45 -5.55 -0.38
N CYS A 34 11.98 -4.40 0.11
CA CYS A 34 12.39 -3.11 -0.41
C CYS A 34 13.87 -2.87 -0.03
N LEU A 35 14.78 -3.01 -0.98
CA LEU A 35 16.20 -2.70 -0.79
C LEU A 35 16.54 -1.28 -1.22
N ASP A 36 15.72 -0.64 -2.08
CA ASP A 36 15.99 0.69 -2.59
C ASP A 36 14.71 1.51 -2.89
N PHE A 37 14.69 2.78 -2.48
CA PHE A 37 13.58 3.73 -2.65
C PHE A 37 13.33 4.11 -4.13
N SER A 38 14.18 3.66 -5.04
CA SER A 38 14.03 3.80 -6.49
C SER A 38 13.05 2.78 -7.08
N GLU A 39 12.88 1.62 -6.43
CA GLU A 39 12.06 0.49 -6.91
C GLU A 39 10.61 0.50 -6.36
N ARG A 40 10.03 1.69 -6.13
CA ARG A 40 8.80 1.93 -5.34
C ARG A 40 7.55 1.09 -5.66
N LYS A 41 7.53 0.31 -6.74
CA LYS A 41 6.42 -0.59 -7.10
C LYS A 41 6.67 -2.07 -6.81
N PHE A 42 7.92 -2.52 -6.60
CA PHE A 42 8.25 -3.96 -6.49
C PHE A 42 8.07 -4.58 -5.09
N HIS A 43 7.68 -3.78 -4.09
CA HIS A 43 7.54 -4.22 -2.70
C HIS A 43 6.13 -3.95 -2.14
N ILE A 44 5.81 -4.62 -1.02
CA ILE A 44 4.44 -4.67 -0.49
C ILE A 44 3.94 -3.29 -0.10
N GLY A 45 4.75 -2.51 0.62
CA GLY A 45 4.37 -1.15 1.00
C GLY A 45 4.11 -0.22 -0.19
N GLY A 46 4.79 -0.44 -1.32
CA GLY A 46 4.61 0.34 -2.54
C GLY A 46 3.32 -0.01 -3.26
N ALA A 47 3.11 -1.31 -3.52
CA ALA A 47 1.89 -1.80 -4.17
C ALA A 47 0.64 -1.52 -3.31
N LEU A 48 0.72 -1.76 -2.00
CA LEU A 48 -0.38 -1.47 -1.08
C LEU A 48 -0.59 0.04 -0.91
N GLY A 49 0.48 0.83 -0.80
CA GLY A 49 0.40 2.29 -0.69
C GLY A 49 -0.30 2.95 -1.89
N GLU A 50 -0.03 2.47 -3.11
CA GLU A 50 -0.73 2.93 -4.32
C GLU A 50 -2.24 2.67 -4.22
N LYS A 51 -2.64 1.49 -3.77
CA LYS A 51 -4.06 1.12 -3.62
C LYS A 51 -4.76 1.81 -2.45
N ILE A 52 -4.05 2.04 -1.34
CA ILE A 52 -4.54 2.87 -0.24
C ILE A 52 -4.85 4.28 -0.76
N LEU A 53 -3.93 4.87 -1.53
CA LEU A 53 -4.10 6.20 -2.07
C LEU A 53 -5.26 6.28 -3.07
N GLU A 54 -5.39 5.32 -3.98
CA GLU A 54 -6.54 5.22 -4.91
C GLU A 54 -7.88 5.22 -4.17
N LYS A 55 -8.00 4.42 -3.10
CA LYS A 55 -9.23 4.35 -2.29
C LYS A 55 -9.53 5.66 -1.57
N LEU A 56 -8.53 6.31 -0.98
CA LEU A 56 -8.71 7.59 -0.29
C LEU A 56 -9.16 8.71 -1.23
N ILE A 57 -8.69 8.69 -2.49
CA ILE A 57 -9.15 9.62 -3.53
C ILE A 57 -10.60 9.30 -3.90
N HIS A 58 -10.93 8.03 -4.14
CA HIS A 58 -12.29 7.59 -4.49
C HIS A 58 -13.32 7.95 -3.41
N GLU A 59 -12.95 7.83 -2.13
CA GLU A 59 -13.81 8.20 -1.00
C GLU A 59 -13.86 9.71 -0.73
N GLY A 60 -13.17 10.52 -1.53
CA GLY A 60 -13.12 11.98 -1.37
C GLY A 60 -12.38 12.44 -0.12
N LYS A 61 -11.60 11.56 0.53
CA LYS A 61 -10.83 11.86 1.74
C LYS A 61 -9.55 12.63 1.44
N CYS A 62 -9.01 12.49 0.23
CA CYS A 62 -7.90 13.30 -0.25
C CYS A 62 -7.99 13.60 -1.75
N GLN A 63 -7.15 14.53 -2.20
CA GLN A 63 -7.06 14.93 -3.61
C GLN A 63 -5.58 15.07 -3.99
N LEU A 64 -5.23 14.55 -5.17
CA LEU A 64 -3.91 14.78 -5.76
C LEU A 64 -3.79 16.20 -6.29
N THR A 65 -2.63 16.82 -6.09
CA THR A 65 -2.29 18.11 -6.70
C THR A 65 -1.14 17.95 -7.69
N GLN A 66 -0.83 19.04 -8.39
CA GLN A 66 0.42 19.13 -9.12
C GLN A 66 1.60 19.07 -8.12
N ASN A 67 2.78 18.64 -8.57
CA ASN A 67 4.03 18.53 -7.79
C ASN A 67 4.09 17.42 -6.72
N ARG A 68 3.38 16.29 -6.93
CA ARG A 68 3.44 15.11 -6.02
C ARG A 68 3.02 15.44 -4.58
N GLN A 69 2.10 16.38 -4.43
CA GLN A 69 1.49 16.75 -3.16
C GLN A 69 0.06 16.21 -3.10
N ILE A 70 -0.43 16.04 -1.87
CA ILE A 70 -1.78 15.55 -1.58
C ILE A 70 -2.42 16.55 -0.62
N VAL A 71 -3.67 16.93 -0.91
CA VAL A 71 -4.50 17.73 -0.01
C VAL A 71 -5.48 16.80 0.70
N LEU A 72 -5.47 16.81 2.02
CA LEU A 72 -6.46 16.11 2.83
C LEU A 72 -7.77 16.90 2.80
N LYS A 73 -8.88 16.17 2.64
CA LYS A 73 -10.26 16.70 2.68
C LYS A 73 -11.00 16.26 3.95
N THR A 74 -10.32 15.50 4.80
CA THR A 74 -10.78 15.02 6.10
C THR A 74 -9.68 15.23 7.14
N ASP A 75 -10.05 15.14 8.42
CA ASP A 75 -9.09 15.16 9.53
C ASP A 75 -8.17 13.93 9.46
N LEU A 76 -6.91 14.09 9.85
CA LEU A 76 -5.91 13.00 9.82
C LEU A 76 -6.38 11.78 10.62
N ASN A 77 -7.03 12.01 11.77
CA ASN A 77 -7.54 10.94 12.62
C ASN A 77 -8.68 10.16 11.95
N ASN A 78 -9.38 10.77 10.99
CA ASN A 78 -10.50 10.19 10.25
C ASN A 78 -10.10 9.61 8.89
N LEU A 79 -8.81 9.67 8.53
CA LEU A 79 -8.35 9.20 7.23
C LEU A 79 -8.54 7.69 7.07
N MET A 80 -8.30 6.94 8.15
CA MET A 80 -8.27 5.48 8.17
C MET A 80 -9.22 4.88 9.22
N THR A 81 -10.20 5.62 9.73
CA THR A 81 -11.14 5.12 10.76
C THR A 81 -12.01 3.95 10.29
N ASP A 82 -12.22 3.80 8.98
CA ASP A 82 -12.92 2.65 8.40
C ASP A 82 -12.03 1.41 8.26
N PHE A 83 -10.76 1.47 8.68
CA PHE A 83 -9.79 0.37 8.56
C PHE A 83 -9.91 -0.67 9.69
N TYR A 84 -10.50 -0.30 10.83
CA TYR A 84 -10.63 -1.15 12.02
C TYR A 84 -12.08 -1.60 12.31
N LYS A 85 -12.99 -1.45 11.34
CA LYS A 85 -14.38 -1.92 11.47
C LYS A 85 -14.53 -3.37 11.01
#